data_AF-A0A2I1FQF0-F1
#
_entry.id   AF-A0A2I1FQF0-F1
#
_cell.length_a   1.000
_cell.length_b   1.000
_cell.length_c   1.000
_cell.angle_alpha   90.00
_cell.angle_beta   90.00
_cell.angle_gamma   90.00
#
_symmetry.space_group_name_H-M   'P 1'
#
loop_
_entity.id
_entity.type
_entity.pdbx_description
1 polymer ?
#
loop_
_entity_poly.entity_id
_entity_poly.type
_entity_poly.pdbx_seq_one_letter_code
_entity_poly.pdbx_strand_id
1 'polypeptide(L)'
;MAALGGGFNPNILLNALNNLTNALGAGGNNWANVNNAVNALNATLTANNNAMHNRGTQAAQVPTFYGGNQDPIAWLNEFNLACAANGWNNVRKLQVVPAYLKGAAAVWYQTVVGNPINAWDGAANNNTFEH
;
A
#
# COMPACT_ATOMS: atom_id res chain seq x y z
N MET A 1 -40.47 59.01 40.58
CA MET A 1 -39.96 57.68 40.97
C MET A 1 -40.78 56.63 40.23
N ALA A 2 -40.24 55.97 39.22
CA ALA A 2 -40.94 54.88 38.54
C ALA A 2 -40.03 53.65 38.57
N ALA A 3 -40.43 52.65 39.35
CA ALA A 3 -39.67 51.44 39.60
C ALA A 3 -39.61 50.56 38.35
N LEU A 4 -38.40 50.23 37.92
CA LEU A 4 -38.11 49.26 36.87
C LEU A 4 -38.45 47.86 37.40
N GLY A 5 -39.70 47.42 37.22
CA GLY A 5 -40.19 46.13 37.68
C GLY A 5 -40.19 45.05 36.60
N GLY A 6 -39.05 44.77 35.97
CA GLY A 6 -38.89 43.61 35.09
C GLY A 6 -38.63 42.34 35.89
N GLY A 7 -39.67 41.73 36.46
CA GLY A 7 -39.54 40.52 37.27
C GLY A 7 -39.12 39.28 36.45
N PHE A 8 -38.39 38.37 37.08
CA PHE A 8 -38.01 37.08 36.50
C PHE A 8 -39.24 36.28 36.06
N ASN A 9 -39.24 35.77 34.82
CA ASN A 9 -40.31 34.93 34.29
C ASN A 9 -39.81 33.47 34.12
N PRO A 10 -40.27 32.54 34.97
CA PRO A 10 -39.86 31.13 34.94
C PRO A 10 -40.13 30.44 33.59
N ASN A 11 -41.16 30.85 32.85
CA ASN A 11 -41.51 30.25 31.56
C ASN A 11 -40.48 30.60 30.47
N ILE A 12 -39.86 31.79 30.56
CA ILE A 12 -38.78 32.19 29.65
C ILE A 12 -37.53 31.36 29.94
N LEU A 13 -37.21 31.14 31.22
CA LEU A 13 -36.10 30.26 31.59
C LEU A 13 -36.32 28.83 31.10
N LEU A 14 -37.53 28.28 31.29
CA LEU A 14 -37.87 26.94 30.85
C LEU A 14 -37.76 26.78 29.33
N ASN A 15 -38.24 27.77 28.56
CA ASN A 15 -38.09 27.76 27.10
C ASN A 15 -36.63 27.85 26.66
N ALA A 16 -35.80 28.66 27.33
CA ALA A 16 -34.37 28.76 27.04
C ALA A 16 -33.64 27.43 27.32
N LEU A 17 -33.98 26.76 28.43
CA LEU A 17 -33.42 25.46 28.80
C LEU A 17 -33.82 24.34 27.84
N ASN A 18 -35.08 24.35 27.37
CA ASN A 18 -35.55 23.40 26.35
C ASN A 18 -34.85 23.63 25.00
N ASN A 19 -34.66 24.88 24.59
CA ASN A 19 -33.93 25.21 23.38
C ASN A 19 -32.45 24.80 23.46
N LEU A 20 -31.81 25.01 24.61
CA LEU A 20 -30.44 24.57 24.84
C LEU A 20 -30.33 23.04 24.83
N THR A 21 -31.26 22.35 25.49
CA THR A 21 -31.33 20.87 25.48
C THR A 21 -31.56 20.34 24.08
N ASN A 22 -32.38 21.00 23.25
CA ASN A 22 -32.58 20.60 21.86
C ASN A 22 -31.35 20.90 20.99
N ALA A 23 -30.66 22.02 21.19
CA ALA A 23 -29.45 22.36 20.46
C ALA A 23 -28.28 21.42 20.81
N LEU A 24 -28.14 21.05 22.09
CA LEU A 24 -27.11 20.14 22.57
C LEU A 24 -27.50 18.65 22.37
N GLY A 25 -28.79 18.34 22.47
CA GLY A 25 -29.37 16.99 22.32
C GLY A 25 -29.59 16.57 20.88
N ALA A 26 -29.86 17.50 19.96
CA ALA A 26 -29.75 17.24 18.51
C ALA A 26 -28.30 16.88 18.11
N GLY A 27 -27.33 17.27 18.96
CA GLY A 27 -25.92 16.87 18.91
C GLY A 27 -25.61 15.47 19.47
N GLY A 28 -26.62 14.68 19.87
CA GLY A 28 -26.46 13.25 20.21
C GLY A 28 -25.81 12.43 19.10
N ASN A 29 -25.82 12.96 17.87
CA ASN A 29 -25.13 12.38 16.72
C ASN A 29 -23.65 12.76 16.65
N ASN A 30 -23.19 13.91 17.14
CA ASN A 30 -21.82 14.37 16.89
C ASN A 30 -20.78 13.51 17.62
N TRP A 31 -21.01 13.22 18.90
CA TRP A 31 -20.10 12.35 19.66
C TRP A 31 -20.15 10.89 19.16
N ALA A 32 -21.33 10.38 18.85
CA ALA A 32 -21.50 9.04 18.27
C ALA A 32 -20.82 8.93 16.88
N ASN A 33 -20.97 9.95 16.03
CA ASN A 33 -20.34 10.02 14.71
C ASN A 33 -18.82 10.11 14.81
N VAL A 34 -18.30 10.92 15.74
CA VAL A 34 -16.87 10.99 16.01
C VAL A 34 -16.34 9.64 16.48
N ASN A 35 -17.04 8.97 17.40
CA ASN A 35 -16.64 7.66 17.90
C ASN A 35 -16.66 6.59 16.77
N ASN A 36 -17.69 6.59 15.93
CA ASN A 36 -17.78 5.70 14.77
C ASN A 36 -16.66 5.98 13.76
N ALA A 37 -16.36 7.25 13.48
CA ALA A 37 -15.27 7.64 12.58
C ALA A 37 -13.90 7.20 13.14
N VAL A 38 -13.65 7.39 14.44
CA VAL A 38 -12.41 6.94 15.09
C VAL A 38 -12.28 5.42 15.04
N ASN A 39 -13.36 4.68 15.28
CA ASN A 39 -13.34 3.22 15.17
C ASN A 39 -13.06 2.74 13.74
N ALA A 40 -13.67 3.37 12.74
CA ALA A 40 -13.40 3.08 11.34
C ALA A 40 -11.94 3.35 10.97
N LEU A 41 -11.39 4.49 11.41
CA LEU A 41 -9.98 4.84 11.21
C LEU A 41 -9.03 3.82 11.87
N ASN A 42 -9.32 3.41 13.10
CA ASN A 42 -8.53 2.40 13.80
C ASN A 42 -8.55 1.04 13.09
N ALA A 43 -9.72 0.62 12.59
CA ALA A 43 -9.85 -0.61 11.80
C ALA A 43 -9.04 -0.54 10.50
N THR A 44 -9.14 0.57 9.76
CA THR A 44 -8.37 0.79 8.52
C THR A 44 -6.87 0.83 8.79
N LEU A 45 -6.42 1.51 9.84
CA LEU A 45 -5.01 1.58 10.21
C LEU A 45 -4.45 0.20 10.55
N THR A 46 -5.21 -0.60 11.31
CA THR A 46 -4.83 -1.96 11.68
C THR A 46 -4.72 -2.85 10.44
N ALA A 47 -5.70 -2.79 9.53
CA ALA A 47 -5.68 -3.54 8.28
C ALA A 47 -4.47 -3.17 7.41
N ASN A 48 -4.15 -1.87 7.30
CA ASN A 48 -2.99 -1.39 6.56
C ASN A 48 -1.67 -1.87 7.17
N ASN A 49 -1.53 -1.79 8.50
CA ASN A 49 -0.35 -2.27 9.20
C ASN A 49 -0.13 -3.77 9.01
N ASN A 50 -1.20 -4.57 9.09
CA ASN A 50 -1.14 -6.01 8.84
C ASN A 50 -0.76 -6.32 7.39
N ALA A 51 -1.32 -5.58 6.42
CA ALA A 51 -0.96 -5.73 5.00
C ALA A 51 0.51 -5.38 4.74
N MET A 52 1.04 -4.33 5.37
CA MET A 52 2.44 -3.95 5.27
C MET A 52 3.37 -4.99 5.93
N HIS A 53 3.01 -5.49 7.10
CA HIS A 53 3.75 -6.52 7.80
C HIS A 53 3.84 -7.81 6.97
N ASN A 54 2.71 -8.27 6.42
CA ASN A 54 2.65 -9.48 5.58
C ASN A 54 3.47 -9.34 4.29
N ARG A 55 3.49 -8.15 3.67
CA ARG A 55 4.37 -7.89 2.50
C ARG A 55 5.86 -7.99 2.85
N GLY A 56 6.25 -7.65 4.07
CA GLY A 56 7.64 -7.75 4.54
C GLY A 56 8.06 -9.17 4.92
N THR A 57 7.12 -10.00 5.38
CA THR A 57 7.42 -11.35 5.91
C THR A 57 7.25 -12.48 4.90
N GLN A 58 6.52 -12.25 3.79
CA GLN A 58 6.15 -13.31 2.83
C GLN A 58 6.87 -13.21 1.47
N ALA A 59 7.97 -12.46 1.38
CA ALA A 59 8.70 -12.36 0.11
C ALA A 59 9.31 -13.71 -0.26
N ALA A 60 8.84 -14.32 -1.35
CA ALA A 60 9.45 -15.49 -1.95
C ALA A 60 10.89 -15.15 -2.33
N GLN A 61 11.82 -16.03 -1.96
CA GLN A 61 13.23 -15.89 -2.33
C GLN A 61 13.37 -15.96 -3.84
N VAL A 62 14.05 -14.99 -4.42
CA VAL A 62 14.30 -14.92 -5.86
C VAL A 62 15.70 -15.47 -6.13
N PRO A 63 15.85 -16.49 -7.01
CA PRO A 63 17.13 -17.16 -7.23
C PRO A 63 18.13 -16.25 -7.96
N THR A 64 19.41 -16.37 -7.62
CA THR A 64 20.51 -15.70 -8.32
C THR A 64 21.04 -16.56 -9.48
N PHE A 65 21.53 -15.88 -10.53
CA PHE A 65 22.12 -16.51 -11.71
C PHE A 65 23.56 -16.03 -11.91
N TYR A 66 24.49 -16.97 -11.94
CA TYR A 66 25.91 -16.77 -12.13
C TYR A 66 26.35 -17.08 -13.58
N GLY A 67 25.58 -17.90 -14.30
CA GLY A 67 25.92 -18.46 -15.61
C GLY A 67 26.68 -19.78 -15.52
N GLY A 68 27.39 -20.16 -16.59
CA GLY A 68 28.19 -21.39 -16.64
C GLY A 68 27.33 -22.65 -16.73
N ASN A 69 27.38 -23.51 -15.71
CA ASN A 69 26.64 -24.78 -15.66
C ASN A 69 25.17 -24.63 -15.22
N GLN A 70 24.72 -23.42 -14.85
CA GLN A 70 23.32 -23.18 -14.50
C GLN A 70 22.48 -23.13 -15.78
N ASP A 71 21.38 -23.88 -15.82
CA ASP A 71 20.40 -23.82 -16.91
C ASP A 71 19.67 -22.46 -16.90
N PRO A 72 19.85 -21.63 -17.94
CA PRO A 72 19.22 -20.31 -18.00
C PRO A 72 17.69 -20.37 -18.08
N ILE A 73 17.12 -21.43 -18.68
CA ILE A 73 15.67 -21.61 -18.83
C ILE A 73 15.05 -22.02 -17.50
N ALA A 74 15.68 -22.97 -16.80
CA ALA A 74 15.24 -23.36 -15.46
C ALA A 74 15.27 -22.17 -14.50
N TRP A 75 16.37 -21.41 -14.50
CA TRP A 75 16.47 -20.20 -13.67
C TRP A 75 15.41 -19.15 -14.02
N LEU A 76 15.17 -18.86 -15.30
CA LEU A 76 14.17 -17.87 -15.71
C LEU A 76 12.75 -18.26 -15.27
N ASN A 77 12.42 -19.56 -15.33
CA ASN A 77 11.14 -20.08 -14.84
C ASN A 77 11.01 -19.89 -13.32
N GLU A 78 12.03 -20.26 -12.55
CA GLU A 78 12.04 -20.09 -11.10
C GLU A 78 11.97 -18.60 -10.70
N PHE A 79 12.72 -17.74 -11.39
CA PHE A 79 12.67 -16.29 -11.22
C PHE A 79 11.25 -15.76 -11.47
N ASN A 80 10.59 -16.18 -12.55
CA ASN A 80 9.23 -15.76 -12.87
C ASN A 80 8.21 -16.21 -11.81
N LEU A 81 8.33 -17.44 -11.30
CA LEU A 81 7.48 -17.95 -10.23
C LEU A 81 7.67 -17.16 -8.93
N ALA A 82 8.92 -16.87 -8.55
CA ALA A 82 9.22 -16.06 -7.38
C ALA A 82 8.70 -14.62 -7.54
N CYS A 83 8.83 -14.03 -8.73
CA CYS A 83 8.26 -12.72 -9.04
C CYS A 83 6.72 -12.72 -8.94
N ALA A 84 6.06 -13.76 -9.44
CA ALA A 84 4.61 -13.90 -9.34
C ALA A 84 4.15 -14.01 -7.89
N ALA A 85 4.84 -14.82 -7.07
CA ALA A 85 4.59 -14.94 -5.64
C ALA A 85 4.80 -13.62 -4.89
N ASN A 86 5.76 -12.81 -5.33
CA ASN A 86 6.04 -11.47 -4.80
C ASN A 86 5.12 -10.37 -5.38
N GLY A 87 4.19 -10.70 -6.28
CA GLY A 87 3.31 -9.72 -6.92
C GLY A 87 4.02 -8.74 -7.85
N TRP A 88 5.18 -9.09 -8.39
CA TRP A 88 5.97 -8.21 -9.27
C TRP A 88 5.50 -8.30 -10.72
N ASN A 89 5.16 -7.14 -11.29
CA ASN A 89 4.81 -6.99 -12.69
C ASN A 89 6.07 -6.94 -13.59
N ASN A 90 5.88 -7.01 -14.91
CA ASN A 90 6.98 -7.03 -15.88
C ASN A 90 7.90 -5.81 -15.80
N VAL A 91 7.36 -4.62 -15.50
CA VAL A 91 8.16 -3.41 -15.27
C VAL A 91 9.10 -3.62 -14.09
N ARG A 92 8.60 -4.15 -12.97
CA ARG A 92 9.41 -4.45 -11.80
C ARG A 92 10.45 -5.53 -12.08
N LYS A 93 10.08 -6.59 -12.80
CA LYS A 93 11.02 -7.66 -13.20
C LYS A 93 12.23 -7.10 -13.95
N LEU A 94 12.00 -6.24 -14.95
CA LEU A 94 13.07 -5.56 -15.70
C LEU A 94 13.97 -4.70 -14.81
N GLN A 95 13.40 -3.98 -13.84
CA GLN A 95 14.17 -3.16 -12.90
C GLN A 95 15.06 -3.97 -11.96
N VAL A 96 14.62 -5.16 -11.55
CA VAL A 96 15.31 -5.94 -10.50
C VAL A 96 16.19 -7.06 -11.03
N VAL A 97 15.94 -7.57 -12.24
CA VAL A 97 16.73 -8.67 -12.81
C VAL A 97 18.24 -8.45 -12.72
N PRO A 98 18.82 -7.24 -12.94
CA PRO A 98 20.27 -7.07 -12.85
C PRO A 98 20.82 -7.33 -11.45
N ALA A 99 20.01 -7.12 -10.40
CA ALA A 99 20.41 -7.37 -9.02
C ALA A 99 20.55 -8.87 -8.71
N TYR A 100 19.91 -9.74 -9.50
CA TYR A 100 19.93 -11.20 -9.35
C TYR A 100 20.95 -11.87 -10.27
N LEU A 101 21.52 -11.15 -11.24
CA LEU A 101 22.67 -11.62 -12.01
C LEU A 101 23.96 -11.42 -11.21
N LYS A 102 24.86 -12.40 -11.27
CA LYS A 102 26.15 -12.45 -10.56
C LYS A 102 27.23 -12.97 -11.49
N GLY A 103 28.50 -12.78 -11.11
CA GLY A 103 29.63 -13.31 -11.87
C GLY A 103 29.61 -12.94 -13.36
N ALA A 104 29.80 -13.94 -14.23
CA ALA A 104 29.83 -13.76 -15.67
C ALA A 104 28.50 -13.21 -16.23
N ALA A 105 27.36 -13.61 -15.69
CA ALA A 105 26.06 -13.13 -16.12
C ALA A 105 25.85 -11.62 -15.84
N ALA A 106 26.34 -11.13 -14.69
CA ALA A 106 26.30 -9.70 -14.38
C ALA A 106 27.17 -8.88 -15.34
N VAL A 107 28.36 -9.40 -15.67
CA VAL A 107 29.28 -8.76 -16.63
C VAL A 107 28.65 -8.71 -18.03
N TRP A 108 28.08 -9.82 -18.50
CA TRP A 108 27.35 -9.88 -19.77
C TRP A 108 26.20 -8.88 -19.80
N TYR A 109 25.41 -8.79 -18.73
CA TYR A 109 24.29 -7.85 -18.69
C TYR A 109 24.78 -6.42 -18.88
N GLN A 110 25.88 -6.04 -18.21
CA GLN A 110 26.49 -4.72 -18.33
C GLN A 110 26.98 -4.39 -19.74
N THR A 111 27.48 -5.39 -20.50
CA THR A 111 27.91 -5.18 -21.89
C THR A 111 26.74 -5.05 -22.87
N VAL A 112 25.61 -5.70 -22.57
CA VAL A 112 24.36 -5.59 -23.35
C VAL A 112 23.62 -4.28 -23.09
N VAL A 113 23.91 -3.52 -22.00
CA VAL A 113 23.24 -2.22 -21.71
C VAL A 113 23.42 -1.17 -22.82
N GLY A 114 24.34 -1.36 -23.78
CA GLY A 114 24.35 -0.57 -25.03
C GLY A 114 23.07 -0.72 -25.89
N ASN A 115 22.30 -1.80 -25.69
CA ASN A 115 20.97 -2.11 -26.23
C ASN A 115 20.08 -2.68 -25.10
N PRO A 116 19.47 -1.82 -24.26
CA PRO A 116 18.79 -2.25 -23.04
C PRO A 116 17.58 -3.15 -23.34
N ILE A 117 17.46 -4.23 -22.57
CA ILE A 117 16.26 -5.08 -22.54
C ILE A 117 15.09 -4.22 -22.02
N ASN A 118 14.13 -3.92 -22.90
CA ASN A 118 13.03 -2.98 -22.62
C ASN A 118 11.66 -3.66 -22.45
N ALA A 119 11.58 -4.98 -22.66
CA ALA A 119 10.37 -5.78 -22.51
C ALA A 119 10.69 -7.13 -21.88
N TRP A 120 9.78 -7.61 -21.01
CA TRP A 120 9.90 -8.92 -20.36
C TRP A 120 9.25 -10.04 -21.19
N ASP A 121 8.08 -9.78 -21.77
CA ASP A 121 7.31 -10.73 -22.60
C ASP A 121 7.27 -10.30 -24.08
N GLY A 122 8.31 -9.62 -24.55
CA GLY A 122 8.41 -9.18 -25.96
C GLY A 122 8.58 -10.39 -26.88
N ALA A 123 7.65 -10.55 -27.84
CA ALA A 123 7.71 -11.60 -28.84
C ALA A 123 9.06 -11.63 -29.59
N ALA A 124 9.57 -12.85 -29.79
CA ALA A 124 10.86 -13.25 -30.38
C ALA A 124 12.09 -13.18 -29.44
N ASN A 125 12.45 -14.36 -28.92
CA ASN A 125 13.76 -14.69 -28.35
C ASN A 125 14.89 -14.28 -29.30
N ASN A 126 15.55 -13.15 -29.05
CA ASN A 126 16.80 -12.79 -29.76
C ASN A 126 18.04 -12.76 -28.85
N ASN A 127 17.88 -12.99 -27.54
CA ASN A 127 18.99 -13.02 -26.60
C ASN A 127 18.93 -14.34 -25.79
N THR A 128 19.12 -15.47 -26.48
CA THR A 128 19.36 -16.75 -25.80
C THR A 128 20.78 -16.74 -25.22
N PHE A 129 20.94 -17.16 -23.97
CA PHE A 129 22.25 -17.36 -23.33
C PHE A 129 22.89 -18.66 -23.84
N GLU A 130 23.05 -18.80 -25.15
CA GLU A 130 23.74 -19.94 -25.75
C GLU A 130 25.17 -19.53 -26.10
N HIS A 131 26.12 -20.36 -25.69
CA HIS A 131 27.52 -20.36 -26.14
C HIS A 131 27.66 -21.33 -27.30
#